data_AF-A0A2V1D068-F1
#
_entry.id   AF-A0A2V1D068-F1
#
_cell.length_a   1.000
_cell.length_b   1.000
_cell.length_c   1.000
_cell.angle_alpha   90.00
_cell.angle_beta   90.00
_cell.angle_gamma   90.00
#
_symmetry.space_group_name_H-M   'P 1'
#
loop_
_entity.id
_entity.type
_entity.pdbx_description
1 polymer ?
#
loop_
_entity_poly.entity_id
_entity_poly.type
_entity_poly.pdbx_seq_one_letter_code
_entity_poly.pdbx_strand_id
1 'polypeptide(L)'
;VQDKMFAKMTPMDWIEITENKVHGAWNFHNALLSTPLDFFILYSSCAAAMGGRGQTAYAAANIFMDAFAQYRRSLGLPGASLGPAAVLDSGYLSENLDLYNEIARNIGDNYIRESEVLSLLEACLDGTAESSCNNHIITGVKL
;
A
#
# COMPACT_ATOMS: atom_id res chain seq x y z
N VAL A 1 -10.14 -1.35 -9.21
CA VAL A 1 -9.06 -1.99 -9.99
C VAL A 1 -9.56 -3.34 -10.43
N GLN A 2 -9.45 -3.69 -11.72
CA GLN A 2 -9.90 -4.98 -12.22
C GLN A 2 -8.71 -5.93 -12.32
N ASP A 3 -8.75 -7.02 -11.57
CA ASP A 3 -7.69 -8.03 -11.60
C ASP A 3 -7.62 -8.70 -12.97
N LYS A 4 -6.41 -8.79 -13.52
CA LYS A 4 -6.16 -9.33 -14.86
C LYS A 4 -4.84 -10.10 -14.86
N MET A 5 -4.88 -11.34 -15.35
CA MET A 5 -3.67 -12.13 -15.53
C MET A 5 -2.68 -11.38 -16.43
N PHE A 6 -1.42 -11.33 -16.03
CA PHE A 6 -0.37 -10.60 -16.76
C PHE A 6 -0.31 -10.98 -18.25
N ALA A 7 -0.45 -12.26 -18.57
CA ALA A 7 -0.47 -12.76 -19.95
C ALA A 7 -1.61 -12.21 -20.83
N LYS A 8 -2.64 -11.62 -20.22
CA LYS A 8 -3.79 -10.99 -20.89
C LYS A 8 -3.80 -9.47 -20.74
N MET A 9 -2.81 -8.90 -20.06
CA MET A 9 -2.76 -7.48 -19.73
C MET A 9 -2.21 -6.68 -20.91
N THR A 10 -2.92 -5.62 -21.28
CA THR A 10 -2.43 -4.66 -22.28
C THR A 10 -1.57 -3.57 -21.62
N PRO A 11 -0.74 -2.86 -22.38
CA PRO A 11 -0.03 -1.70 -21.85
C PRO A 11 -0.95 -0.63 -21.24
N MET A 12 -2.15 -0.44 -21.80
CA MET A 12 -3.13 0.52 -21.26
C MET A 12 -3.67 0.08 -19.91
N ASP A 13 -3.97 -1.22 -19.73
CA ASP A 13 -4.38 -1.76 -18.43
C ASP A 13 -3.30 -1.52 -17.37
N TRP A 14 -2.03 -1.72 -17.73
CA TRP A 14 -0.91 -1.47 -16.83
C TRP A 14 -0.83 -0.01 -16.40
N ILE A 15 -0.89 0.91 -17.38
CA ILE A 15 -0.83 2.34 -17.12
C ILE A 15 -1.99 2.75 -16.22
N GLU A 16 -3.23 2.38 -16.55
CA GLU A 16 -4.42 2.73 -15.77
C GLU A 16 -4.34 2.27 -14.32
N ILE A 17 -3.82 1.06 -14.07
CA ILE A 17 -3.70 0.51 -12.71
C ILE A 17 -2.57 1.18 -11.93
N THR A 18 -1.45 1.49 -12.59
CA THR A 18 -0.24 1.98 -11.91
C THR A 18 -0.20 3.50 -11.75
N GLU A 19 -0.78 4.24 -12.68
CA GLU A 19 -0.67 5.70 -12.81
C GLU A 19 -1.07 6.43 -11.53
N ASN A 20 -2.20 6.07 -10.92
CA ASN A 20 -2.70 6.77 -9.73
C ASN A 20 -1.70 6.75 -8.57
N LYS A 21 -1.04 5.61 -8.33
CA LYS A 21 -0.07 5.46 -7.24
C LYS A 21 1.29 6.05 -7.63
N VAL A 22 1.74 5.79 -8.84
CA VAL A 22 3.05 6.23 -9.32
C VAL A 22 3.08 7.74 -9.54
N HIS A 23 2.23 8.25 -10.44
CA HIS A 23 2.15 9.67 -10.74
C HIS A 23 1.61 10.46 -9.54
N GLY A 24 0.63 9.92 -8.79
CA GLY A 24 0.12 10.58 -7.60
C GLY A 24 1.22 10.85 -6.56
N ALA A 25 1.99 9.82 -6.19
CA ALA A 25 3.09 9.97 -5.24
C ALA A 25 4.20 10.90 -5.76
N TRP A 26 4.56 10.79 -7.05
CA TRP A 26 5.55 11.67 -7.67
C TRP A 26 5.09 13.13 -7.70
N ASN A 27 3.82 13.38 -8.02
CA ASN A 27 3.23 14.71 -8.05
C ASN A 27 3.23 15.33 -6.65
N PHE A 28 2.80 14.60 -5.61
CA PHE A 28 2.87 15.09 -4.23
C PHE A 28 4.29 15.40 -3.77
N HIS A 29 5.27 14.56 -4.14
CA HIS A 29 6.66 14.83 -3.82
C HIS A 29 7.17 16.14 -4.44
N ASN A 30 6.91 16.37 -5.73
CA ASN A 30 7.35 17.59 -6.39
C ASN A 30 6.62 18.82 -5.87
N ALA A 31 5.31 18.72 -5.65
CA ALA A 31 4.50 19.83 -5.15
C ALA A 31 4.88 20.26 -3.73
N LEU A 32 5.33 19.31 -2.89
CA LEU A 32 5.63 19.53 -1.48
C LEU A 32 7.14 19.56 -1.17
N LEU A 33 8.00 19.59 -2.20
CA LEU A 33 9.46 19.47 -2.01
C LEU A 33 10.04 20.55 -1.09
N SER A 34 9.50 21.77 -1.17
CA SER A 34 9.91 22.91 -0.35
C SER A 34 9.07 23.09 0.92
N THR A 35 8.16 22.15 1.21
CA THR A 35 7.28 22.21 2.39
C THR A 35 7.92 21.38 3.51
N PRO A 36 8.10 21.93 4.73
CA PRO A 36 8.59 21.17 5.87
C PRO A 36 7.47 20.29 6.41
N LEU A 37 7.25 19.14 5.78
CA LEU A 37 6.27 18.16 6.23
C LEU A 37 6.77 17.45 7.49
N ASP A 38 5.89 17.21 8.44
CA ASP A 38 6.16 16.33 9.57
C ASP A 38 6.15 14.84 9.14
N PHE A 39 5.32 14.50 8.16
CA PHE A 39 5.15 13.12 7.68
C PHE A 39 4.82 13.07 6.18
N PHE A 40 5.18 11.94 5.56
CA PHE A 40 4.76 11.57 4.21
C PHE A 40 4.55 10.06 4.17
N ILE A 41 3.29 9.62 4.32
CA ILE A 41 2.95 8.21 4.49
C ILE A 41 2.24 7.72 3.22
N LEU A 42 2.80 6.69 2.57
CA LEU A 42 2.25 6.05 1.39
C LEU A 42 1.45 4.81 1.80
N TYR A 43 0.20 4.74 1.35
CA TYR A 43 -0.65 3.58 1.59
C TYR A 43 -0.49 2.56 0.47
N SER A 44 0.35 1.58 0.75
CA SER A 44 0.73 0.44 -0.09
C SER A 44 -0.20 -0.77 0.14
N SER A 45 0.30 -1.98 -0.12
CA SER A 45 -0.38 -3.24 0.15
C SER A 45 0.64 -4.36 0.36
N CYS A 46 0.29 -5.35 1.18
CA CYS A 46 1.11 -6.56 1.34
C CYS A 46 1.35 -7.29 0.00
N ALA A 47 0.50 -7.06 -1.01
CA ALA A 47 0.65 -7.57 -2.37
C ALA A 47 1.97 -7.13 -3.03
N ALA A 48 2.60 -6.04 -2.56
CA ALA A 48 3.92 -5.63 -3.04
C ALA A 48 5.01 -6.67 -2.74
N ALA A 49 4.93 -7.33 -1.58
CA ALA A 49 5.91 -8.35 -1.17
C ALA A 49 5.44 -9.77 -1.50
N MET A 50 4.15 -10.06 -1.30
CA MET A 50 3.60 -11.40 -1.46
C MET A 50 3.12 -11.71 -2.89
N GLY A 51 2.88 -10.67 -3.69
CA GLY A 51 2.17 -10.79 -4.95
C GLY A 51 0.69 -11.16 -4.76
N GLY A 52 -0.04 -11.17 -5.87
CA GLY A 52 -1.43 -11.59 -5.92
C GLY A 52 -1.76 -12.12 -7.31
N ARG A 53 -2.55 -13.19 -7.38
CA ARG A 53 -2.93 -13.78 -8.67
C ARG A 53 -3.77 -12.78 -9.46
N GLY A 54 -3.29 -12.38 -10.64
CA GLY A 54 -3.96 -11.37 -11.47
C GLY A 54 -3.72 -9.92 -11.02
N GLN A 55 -2.86 -9.71 -10.02
CA GLN A 55 -2.61 -8.39 -9.43
C GLN A 55 -1.21 -7.86 -9.76
N THR A 56 -0.60 -8.28 -10.87
CA THR A 56 0.80 -7.91 -11.20
C THR A 56 1.01 -6.39 -11.29
N ALA A 57 0.14 -5.66 -12.00
CA ALA A 57 0.23 -4.21 -12.10
C ALA A 57 -0.03 -3.52 -10.75
N TYR A 58 -0.99 -4.02 -9.96
CA TYR A 58 -1.29 -3.51 -8.63
C TYR A 58 -0.10 -3.72 -7.67
N ALA A 59 0.49 -4.91 -7.65
CA ALA A 59 1.68 -5.22 -6.90
C ALA A 59 2.85 -4.30 -7.30
N ALA A 60 3.09 -4.12 -8.61
CA ALA A 60 4.13 -3.22 -9.11
C ALA A 60 3.93 -1.76 -8.68
N ALA A 61 2.69 -1.26 -8.69
CA ALA A 61 2.36 0.08 -8.21
C ALA A 61 2.64 0.27 -6.71
N ASN A 62 2.39 -0.77 -5.91
CA ASN A 62 2.66 -0.76 -4.47
C ASN A 62 4.16 -0.92 -4.16
N ILE A 63 4.89 -1.77 -4.90
CA ILE A 63 6.35 -1.86 -4.84
C ILE A 63 6.99 -0.51 -5.15
N PHE A 64 6.47 0.22 -6.14
CA PHE A 64 6.94 1.57 -6.42
C PHE A 64 6.81 2.48 -5.19
N MET A 65 5.66 2.47 -4.51
CA MET A 65 5.48 3.32 -3.31
C MET A 65 6.40 2.90 -2.16
N ASP A 66 6.60 1.60 -1.95
CA ASP A 66 7.53 1.10 -0.94
C ASP A 66 8.96 1.60 -1.21
N ALA A 67 9.42 1.45 -2.46
CA ALA A 67 10.72 1.96 -2.89
C ALA A 67 10.77 3.50 -2.86
N PHE A 68 9.66 4.17 -3.15
CA PHE A 68 9.59 5.62 -3.18
C PHE A 68 9.68 6.25 -1.78
N ALA A 69 9.10 5.61 -0.76
CA ALA A 69 9.31 6.01 0.63
C ALA A 69 10.80 5.97 1.01
N GLN A 70 11.50 4.90 0.60
CA GLN A 70 12.94 4.76 0.84
C GLN A 70 13.76 5.79 0.05
N TYR A 71 13.39 6.05 -1.22
CA TYR A 71 13.99 7.11 -2.02
C TYR A 71 13.87 8.48 -1.34
N ARG A 72 12.68 8.86 -0.87
CA ARG A 72 12.48 10.12 -0.15
C ARG A 72 13.37 10.22 1.09
N ARG A 73 13.44 9.15 1.89
CA ARG A 73 14.31 9.09 3.07
C ARG A 73 15.79 9.22 2.72
N SER A 74 16.23 8.66 1.59
CA SER A 74 17.61 8.82 1.12
C SER A 74 17.98 10.28 0.82
N LEU A 75 16.99 11.14 0.57
CA LEU A 75 17.14 12.58 0.40
C LEU A 75 17.00 13.37 1.72
N GLY A 76 16.87 12.69 2.86
CA GLY A 76 16.59 13.31 4.16
C GLY A 76 15.15 13.84 4.29
N LEU A 77 14.24 13.44 3.41
CA LEU A 77 12.84 13.84 3.46
C LEU A 77 11.99 12.80 4.21
N PRO A 78 10.90 13.21 4.88
CA PRO A 78 9.95 12.26 5.47
C PRO A 78 9.44 11.28 4.42
N GLY A 79 9.31 10.01 4.80
CA GLY A 79 8.82 8.94 3.95
C GLY A 79 8.56 7.65 4.73
N ALA A 80 7.33 7.15 4.69
CA ALA A 80 6.94 5.85 5.22
C ALA A 80 6.04 5.12 4.22
N SER A 81 6.07 3.79 4.24
CA SER A 81 5.13 2.96 3.49
C SER A 81 4.40 2.00 4.42
N LEU A 82 3.08 1.96 4.29
CA LEU A 82 2.19 1.08 5.03
C LEU A 82 1.54 0.10 4.04
N GLY A 83 1.95 -1.17 4.08
CA GLY A 83 1.49 -2.25 3.22
C GLY A 83 0.66 -3.30 3.96
N PRO A 84 -0.60 -3.02 4.29
CA PRO A 84 -1.46 -3.96 4.98
C PRO A 84 -2.02 -5.04 4.04
N ALA A 85 -2.44 -6.16 4.62
CA ALA A 85 -3.37 -7.10 4.01
C ALA A 85 -4.79 -6.51 3.94
N ALA A 86 -5.76 -7.33 3.54
CA ALA A 86 -7.16 -6.92 3.43
C ALA A 86 -7.66 -6.32 4.76
N VAL A 87 -8.30 -5.15 4.71
CA VAL A 87 -8.96 -4.52 5.86
C VAL A 87 -10.44 -4.90 5.82
N LEU A 88 -10.91 -5.70 6.77
CA LEU A 88 -12.23 -6.34 6.67
C LEU A 88 -13.41 -5.51 7.16
N ASP A 89 -13.19 -4.63 8.13
CA ASP A 89 -14.24 -3.89 8.84
C ASP A 89 -14.40 -2.44 8.35
N SER A 90 -13.67 -2.04 7.30
CA SER A 90 -13.67 -0.67 6.78
C SER A 90 -13.33 -0.59 5.29
N GLY A 91 -13.77 0.49 4.63
CA GLY A 91 -13.50 0.79 3.23
C GLY A 91 -14.22 -0.10 2.22
N TYR A 92 -13.64 -0.22 1.01
CA TYR A 92 -14.26 -0.88 -0.15
C TYR A 92 -14.72 -2.32 0.11
N LEU A 93 -14.06 -3.03 1.04
CA LEU A 93 -14.39 -4.42 1.35
C LEU A 93 -15.62 -4.55 2.26
N SER A 94 -15.81 -3.65 3.23
CA SER A 94 -16.99 -3.71 4.12
C SER A 94 -18.27 -3.22 3.42
N GLU A 95 -18.13 -2.37 2.40
CA GLU A 95 -19.24 -1.86 1.59
C GLU A 95 -19.73 -2.84 0.51
N ASN A 96 -18.97 -3.91 0.24
CA ASN A 96 -19.30 -4.91 -0.78
C ASN A 96 -19.38 -6.31 -0.16
N LEU A 97 -20.58 -6.70 0.28
CA LEU A 97 -20.86 -7.97 0.96
C LEU A 97 -20.45 -9.21 0.16
N ASP A 98 -20.58 -9.19 -1.16
CA ASP A 98 -20.19 -10.34 -2.00
C ASP A 98 -18.66 -10.49 -2.02
N LEU A 99 -17.95 -9.37 -2.19
CA LEU A 99 -16.49 -9.33 -2.15
C LEU A 99 -15.96 -9.68 -0.76
N TYR A 100 -16.60 -9.19 0.31
CA TYR A 100 -16.29 -9.56 1.69
C TYR A 100 -16.38 -11.08 1.88
N ASN A 101 -17.48 -11.70 1.42
CA ASN A 101 -17.68 -13.14 1.56
C ASN A 101 -16.67 -13.95 0.73
N GLU A 102 -16.30 -13.47 -0.45
CA GLU A 102 -15.27 -14.10 -1.28
C GLU A 102 -13.89 -14.03 -0.63
N ILE A 103 -13.50 -12.85 -0.15
CA ILE A 103 -12.23 -12.61 0.54
C ILE A 103 -12.18 -13.40 1.85
N ALA A 104 -13.21 -13.34 2.68
CA ALA A 104 -13.27 -14.10 3.93
C ALA A 104 -13.12 -15.62 3.72
N ARG A 105 -13.62 -16.15 2.58
CA ARG A 105 -13.47 -17.58 2.24
C ARG A 105 -12.07 -17.95 1.75
N ASN A 106 -11.37 -17.04 1.08
CA ASN A 106 -10.16 -17.36 0.33
C ASN A 106 -8.86 -16.93 1.03
N ILE A 107 -8.89 -15.92 1.90
CA ILE A 107 -7.67 -15.31 2.47
C ILE A 107 -7.35 -15.83 3.89
N GLY A 108 -8.24 -16.63 4.50
CA GLY A 108 -8.04 -17.19 5.85
C GLY A 108 -7.89 -16.08 6.90
N ASP A 109 -6.89 -16.22 7.77
CA ASP A 109 -6.56 -15.20 8.80
C ASP A 109 -5.64 -14.08 8.30
N ASN A 110 -5.44 -13.95 6.98
CA ASN A 110 -4.54 -12.92 6.43
C ASN A 110 -5.29 -11.61 6.17
N TYR A 111 -5.71 -10.97 7.25
CA TYR A 111 -6.38 -9.68 7.22
C TYR A 111 -5.98 -8.83 8.42
N ILE A 112 -6.36 -7.56 8.38
CA ILE A 112 -6.31 -6.67 9.54
C ILE A 112 -7.64 -5.94 9.70
N ARG A 113 -7.77 -5.24 10.82
CA ARG A 113 -8.87 -4.35 11.15
C ARG A 113 -8.47 -2.88 11.00
N GLU A 114 -9.46 -2.01 10.87
CA GLU A 114 -9.25 -0.56 10.84
C GLU A 114 -8.45 -0.07 12.04
N SER A 115 -8.77 -0.57 13.23
CA SER A 115 -8.02 -0.23 14.45
C SER A 115 -6.52 -0.51 14.34
N GLU A 116 -6.13 -1.60 13.68
CA GLU A 116 -4.73 -1.95 13.46
C GLU A 116 -4.08 -1.03 12.43
N VAL A 117 -4.80 -0.65 11.36
CA VAL A 117 -4.33 0.38 10.42
C VAL A 117 -4.06 1.69 11.14
N LEU A 118 -4.99 2.14 11.98
CA LEU A 118 -4.87 3.39 12.73
C LEU A 118 -3.69 3.35 13.71
N SER A 119 -3.49 2.24 14.42
CA SER A 119 -2.31 2.07 15.28
C SER A 119 -0.99 2.06 14.49
N LEU A 120 -0.97 1.52 13.27
CA LEU A 120 0.22 1.56 12.42
C LEU A 120 0.47 2.95 11.83
N LEU A 121 -0.59 3.72 11.56
CA LEU A 121 -0.46 5.13 11.21
C LEU A 121 0.10 5.92 12.39
N GLU A 122 -0.39 5.71 13.61
CA GLU A 122 0.15 6.32 14.83
C GLU A 122 1.64 5.99 15.00
N ALA A 123 2.03 4.72 14.79
CA ALA A 123 3.44 4.32 14.84
C ALA A 123 4.32 5.04 13.78
N CYS A 124 3.76 5.40 12.63
CA CYS A 124 4.47 6.23 11.63
C CYS A 124 4.61 7.69 12.09
N LEU A 125 3.67 8.20 12.88
CA LEU A 125 3.66 9.59 13.34
C LEU A 125 4.56 9.82 14.56
N ASP A 126 4.66 8.84 15.46
CA ASP A 126 5.43 8.96 16.70
C ASP A 126 6.88 8.44 16.61
N GLY A 127 7.28 7.90 15.44
CA GLY A 127 8.62 7.37 15.18
C GLY A 127 8.83 5.90 15.60
N THR A 128 7.80 5.24 16.14
CA THR A 128 7.85 3.81 16.47
C THR A 128 8.12 2.96 15.24
N ALA A 129 7.49 3.27 14.11
CA ALA A 129 7.71 2.57 12.84
C ALA A 129 9.14 2.76 12.31
N GLU A 130 9.74 3.93 12.52
CA GLU A 130 11.12 4.20 12.11
C GLU A 130 12.09 3.32 12.87
N SER A 131 11.98 3.30 14.19
CA SER A 131 12.85 2.50 15.06
C SER A 131 12.62 0.99 14.95
N SER A 132 11.41 0.56 14.61
CA SER A 132 11.05 -0.87 14.57
C SER A 132 11.28 -1.52 13.20
N CYS A 133 10.93 -0.81 12.12
CA CYS A 133 10.88 -1.37 10.77
C CYS A 133 11.36 -0.41 9.69
N ASN A 134 12.13 0.62 10.07
CA ASN A 134 12.70 1.59 9.13
C ASN A 134 11.62 2.25 8.24
N ASN A 135 10.44 2.51 8.83
CA ASN A 135 9.25 3.07 8.18
C ASN A 135 8.74 2.26 6.97
N HIS A 136 9.01 0.95 6.91
CA HIS A 136 8.50 0.05 5.89
C HIS A 136 7.70 -1.07 6.55
N ILE A 137 6.38 -0.93 6.55
CA ILE A 137 5.46 -1.82 7.25
C ILE A 137 4.80 -2.75 6.24
N ILE A 138 4.90 -4.06 6.48
CA ILE A 138 4.10 -5.09 5.80
C ILE A 138 3.44 -5.91 6.89
N THR A 139 2.12 -6.04 6.87
CA THR A 139 1.36 -6.67 7.97
C THR A 139 0.12 -7.42 7.48
N GLY A 140 -0.51 -8.17 8.39
CA GLY A 140 -1.75 -8.89 8.13
C GLY A 140 -1.57 -10.16 7.30
N VAL A 141 -0.34 -10.65 7.19
CA VAL A 141 -0.01 -11.87 6.46
C VAL A 141 0.73 -12.86 7.37
N LYS A 142 0.34 -14.13 7.32
CA LYS A 142 1.04 -15.25 7.96
C LYS A 142 1.97 -15.89 6.91
N LEU A 143 3.26 -15.97 7.23
CA LEU A 143 4.31 -16.57 6.41
C LEU A 143 4.54 -18.04 6.75
#